data_AF-A0A840J8K2-F1
#
_entry.id   AF-A0A840J8K2-F1
#
_cell.length_a   1.000
_cell.length_b   1.000
_cell.length_c   1.000
_cell.angle_alpha   90.00
_cell.angle_beta   90.00
_cell.angle_gamma   90.00
#
_symmetry.space_group_name_H-M   'P 1'
#
loop_
_entity.id
_entity.type
_entity.pdbx_description
1 polymer ?
#
loop_
_entity_poly.entity_id
_entity_poly.type
_entity_poly.pdbx_seq_one_letter_code
_entity_poly.pdbx_strand_id
1 'polypeptide(L)'
;MSETERTGYADTSRKTYGDHLRDSVVWAHEAADIHSEAADMYNRLAELGMPDAVERRDYARRAAAHMEQVASVNAAQSIAHDEMMAAGGPDNSRAYVEYEAMTRRHQELLPKDPPGLTITFLPK
;
A
#
# COMPACT_ATOMS: atom_id res chain seq x y z
N MET A 1 -39.66 -39.12 -2.93
CA MET A 1 -39.00 -38.24 -3.92
C MET A 1 -38.43 -37.08 -3.13
N SER A 2 -37.11 -37.05 -2.98
CA SER A 2 -36.40 -36.09 -2.15
C SER A 2 -36.09 -34.85 -2.97
N GLU A 3 -36.57 -33.69 -2.55
CA GLU A 3 -36.14 -32.37 -3.04
C GLU A 3 -34.75 -32.04 -2.47
N THR A 4 -33.75 -32.81 -2.91
CA THR A 4 -32.39 -32.32 -3.09
C THR A 4 -32.40 -31.39 -4.30
N GLU A 5 -31.66 -30.28 -4.20
CA GLU A 5 -31.44 -29.24 -5.23
C GLU A 5 -32.38 -28.03 -5.18
N ARG A 6 -32.23 -27.22 -4.12
CA ARG A 6 -32.40 -25.77 -4.24
C ARG A 6 -31.04 -25.11 -4.09
N THR A 7 -30.44 -24.82 -5.24
CA THR A 7 -29.35 -23.88 -5.44
C THR A 7 -29.53 -22.63 -4.59
N GLY A 8 -28.53 -22.33 -3.77
CA GLY A 8 -28.48 -21.11 -2.97
C GLY A 8 -27.04 -20.83 -2.59
N TYR A 9 -26.28 -20.36 -3.58
CA TYR A 9 -25.07 -19.55 -3.48
C TYR A 9 -24.74 -19.13 -2.03
N ALA A 10 -23.92 -19.91 -1.33
CA ALA A 10 -23.38 -19.51 -0.03
C ALA A 10 -22.26 -18.50 -0.30
N ASP A 11 -22.70 -17.25 -0.45
CA ASP A 11 -22.06 -15.98 -0.11
C ASP A 11 -20.54 -15.94 -0.24
N THR A 12 -20.06 -15.31 -1.33
CA THR A 12 -18.71 -14.73 -1.37
C THR A 12 -18.64 -13.64 -0.31
N SER A 13 -18.36 -14.07 0.92
CA SER A 13 -18.29 -13.29 2.15
C SER A 13 -17.71 -11.91 1.89
N ARG A 14 -18.47 -10.87 2.25
CA ARG A 14 -18.02 -9.48 2.25
C ARG A 14 -16.61 -9.39 2.83
N LYS A 15 -15.62 -9.01 2.00
CA LYS A 15 -14.23 -8.80 2.43
C LYS A 15 -14.20 -7.95 3.69
N THR A 16 -13.41 -8.36 4.68
CA THR A 16 -13.17 -7.56 5.87
C THR A 16 -12.28 -6.37 5.52
N TYR A 17 -12.26 -5.34 6.37
CA TYR A 17 -11.33 -4.22 6.17
C TYR A 17 -9.85 -4.68 6.21
N GLY A 18 -9.53 -5.65 7.06
CA GLY A 18 -8.21 -6.31 7.08
C GLY A 18 -7.84 -6.93 5.74
N ASP A 19 -8.79 -7.57 5.03
CA ASP A 19 -8.56 -8.15 3.70
C ASP A 19 -8.26 -7.06 2.65
N HIS A 20 -8.99 -5.94 2.70
CA HIS A 20 -8.72 -4.81 1.82
C HIS A 20 -7.32 -4.21 2.03
N LEU A 21 -6.85 -4.17 3.28
CA LEU A 21 -5.49 -3.72 3.57
C LEU A 21 -4.46 -4.71 3.01
N ARG A 22 -4.68 -6.02 3.11
CA ARG A 22 -3.77 -7.03 2.51
C ARG A 22 -3.74 -6.94 0.98
N ASP A 23 -4.89 -6.76 0.33
CA ASP A 23 -4.93 -6.52 -1.12
C ASP A 23 -4.11 -5.26 -1.49
N SER A 24 -4.22 -4.21 -0.67
CA SER A 24 -3.48 -2.96 -0.88
C SER A 24 -1.97 -3.13 -0.66
N VAL A 25 -1.54 -4.02 0.24
CA VAL A 25 -0.13 -4.40 0.43
C VAL A 25 0.41 -5.08 -0.82
N VAL A 26 -0.33 -6.04 -1.37
CA VAL A 26 0.07 -6.76 -2.60
C VAL A 26 0.22 -5.77 -3.75
N TRP A 27 -0.79 -4.92 -3.97
CA TRP A 27 -0.72 -3.90 -5.01
C TRP A 27 0.46 -2.93 -4.84
N ALA A 28 0.74 -2.51 -3.60
CA ALA A 28 1.86 -1.60 -3.33
C ALA A 28 3.22 -2.27 -3.59
N HIS A 29 3.38 -3.55 -3.27
CA HIS A 29 4.58 -4.30 -3.65
C HIS A 29 4.74 -4.43 -5.17
N GLU A 30 3.66 -4.79 -5.89
CA GLU A 30 3.69 -4.85 -7.36
C GLU A 30 4.07 -3.49 -7.97
N ALA A 31 3.53 -2.39 -7.43
CA ALA A 31 3.89 -1.05 -7.87
C ALA A 31 5.36 -0.71 -7.58
N ALA A 32 5.90 -1.14 -6.43
CA ALA A 32 7.31 -0.96 -6.09
C ALA A 32 8.23 -1.70 -7.07
N ASP A 33 7.86 -2.93 -7.45
CA ASP A 33 8.60 -3.74 -8.42
C ASP A 33 8.61 -3.06 -9.79
N ILE A 34 7.46 -2.60 -10.28
CA ILE A 34 7.35 -1.86 -11.55
C ILE A 34 8.23 -0.61 -11.55
N HIS A 35 8.25 0.14 -10.45
CA HIS A 35 9.11 1.33 -10.32
C HIS A 35 10.59 0.97 -10.26
N SER A 36 10.96 -0.15 -9.65
CA SER A 36 12.33 -0.65 -9.61
C SER A 36 12.81 -1.05 -11.01
N GLU A 37 11.99 -1.77 -11.77
CA GLU A 37 12.26 -2.13 -13.18
C GLU A 37 12.42 -0.87 -14.06
N ALA A 38 11.55 0.14 -13.86
CA ALA A 38 11.65 1.40 -14.56
C ALA A 38 12.96 2.14 -14.22
N ALA A 39 13.39 2.12 -12.95
CA ALA A 39 14.67 2.70 -12.55
C ALA A 39 15.85 2.03 -13.27
N ASP A 40 15.85 0.70 -13.36
CA ASP A 40 16.90 -0.04 -14.07
C ASP A 40 16.93 0.28 -15.57
N MET A 41 15.76 0.38 -16.20
CA MET A 41 15.65 0.83 -17.59
C MET A 41 16.22 2.24 -17.77
N TYR A 42 15.85 3.19 -16.91
CA TYR A 42 16.37 4.55 -16.99
C TYR A 42 17.87 4.63 -16.72
N ASN A 43 18.41 3.75 -15.87
CA ASN A 43 19.85 3.66 -15.68
C ASN A 43 20.57 3.26 -16.98
N ARG A 44 20.05 2.27 -17.72
CA ARG A 44 20.59 1.88 -19.03
C ARG A 44 20.48 2.99 -20.07
N LEU A 45 19.37 3.75 -20.07
CA LEU A 45 19.20 4.89 -20.97
C LEU A 45 20.18 6.03 -20.64
N ALA A 46 20.46 6.26 -19.36
CA ALA A 46 21.47 7.22 -18.93
C ALA A 46 22.88 6.83 -19.39
N GLU A 47 23.23 5.54 -19.34
CA GLU A 47 24.49 5.01 -19.88
C GLU A 47 24.63 5.24 -21.39
N LEU A 48 23.51 5.29 -22.13
CA LEU A 48 23.46 5.63 -23.55
C LEU A 48 23.43 7.13 -23.83
N GLY A 49 23.54 7.98 -22.79
CA GLY A 49 23.54 9.43 -22.92
C GLY A 49 22.15 10.03 -23.19
N MET A 50 21.07 9.31 -22.90
CA MET A 50 19.72 9.85 -23.06
C MET A 50 19.50 11.02 -22.08
N PRO A 51 19.04 12.19 -22.57
CA PRO A 51 18.67 13.31 -21.71
C PRO A 51 17.60 12.91 -20.70
N ASP A 52 17.65 13.52 -19.51
CA ASP A 52 16.70 13.35 -18.41
C ASP A 52 16.59 11.94 -17.79
N ALA A 53 17.36 10.96 -18.30
CA ALA A 53 17.27 9.58 -17.84
C ALA A 53 17.72 9.42 -16.38
N VAL A 54 18.66 10.25 -15.93
CA VAL A 54 19.13 10.26 -14.53
C VAL A 54 18.03 10.75 -13.60
N GLU A 55 17.37 11.88 -13.88
CA GLU A 55 16.27 12.38 -13.05
C GLU A 55 15.10 11.39 -13.01
N ARG A 56 14.79 10.76 -14.15
CA ARG A 56 13.71 9.75 -14.24
C ARG A 56 14.03 8.47 -13.46
N ARG A 57 15.29 8.01 -13.49
CA ARG A 57 15.76 6.91 -12.64
C ARG A 57 15.55 7.24 -11.17
N ASP A 58 16.00 8.42 -10.75
CA ASP A 58 15.94 8.82 -9.34
C ASP A 58 14.48 9.04 -8.89
N TYR A 59 13.62 9.53 -9.78
CA TYR A 59 12.18 9.57 -9.57
C TYR A 59 11.60 8.17 -9.35
N ALA A 60 11.92 7.22 -10.25
CA ALA A 60 11.43 5.86 -10.16
C ALA A 60 11.88 5.17 -8.87
N ARG A 61 13.14 5.37 -8.44
CA ARG A 61 13.64 4.88 -7.14
C ARG A 61 12.86 5.45 -5.95
N ARG A 62 12.57 6.76 -5.96
CA ARG A 62 11.75 7.38 -4.90
C ARG A 62 10.33 6.84 -4.90
N ALA A 63 9.76 6.59 -6.08
CA ALA A 63 8.42 6.01 -6.19
C ALA A 63 8.38 4.55 -5.69
N ALA A 64 9.40 3.74 -5.98
CA ALA A 64 9.53 2.39 -5.44
C ALA A 64 9.57 2.41 -3.89
N ALA A 65 10.48 3.19 -3.31
CA ALA A 65 10.58 3.34 -1.86
C ALA A 65 9.30 3.89 -1.22
N HIS A 66 8.59 4.79 -1.91
CA HIS A 66 7.29 5.28 -1.45
C HIS A 66 6.25 4.14 -1.36
N MET A 67 6.19 3.28 -2.38
CA MET A 67 5.24 2.17 -2.40
C MET A 67 5.60 1.09 -1.37
N GLU A 68 6.88 0.83 -1.13
CA GLU A 68 7.32 -0.04 -0.02
C GLU A 68 6.88 0.50 1.35
N GLN A 69 6.99 1.81 1.57
CA GLN A 69 6.51 2.46 2.79
C GLN A 69 4.99 2.31 2.96
N VAL A 70 4.23 2.51 1.87
CA VAL A 70 2.77 2.31 1.86
C VAL A 70 2.41 0.86 2.18
N ALA A 71 3.11 -0.11 1.58
CA ALA A 71 2.93 -1.53 1.87
C ALA A 71 3.17 -1.83 3.35
N SER A 72 4.27 -1.32 3.93
CA SER A 72 4.57 -1.51 5.36
C SER A 72 3.49 -0.94 6.29
N VAL A 73 2.95 0.24 5.97
CA VAL A 73 1.88 0.87 6.78
C VAL A 73 0.60 0.06 6.68
N ASN A 74 0.19 -0.33 5.47
CA ASN A 74 -1.03 -1.13 5.27
C ASN A 74 -0.94 -2.51 5.95
N ALA A 75 0.24 -3.14 5.93
CA ALA A 75 0.47 -4.40 6.62
C ALA A 75 0.31 -4.25 8.14
N ALA A 76 0.90 -3.21 8.73
CA ALA A 76 0.76 -2.93 10.16
C ALA A 76 -0.69 -2.63 10.56
N GLN A 77 -1.42 -1.88 9.74
CA GLN A 77 -2.84 -1.60 9.97
C GLN A 77 -3.71 -2.85 9.82
N SER A 78 -3.36 -3.77 8.91
CA SER A 78 -4.07 -5.03 8.73
C SER A 78 -3.95 -5.91 9.98
N ILE A 79 -2.74 -6.01 10.53
CA ILE A 79 -2.49 -6.72 11.80
C ILE A 79 -3.27 -6.08 12.94
N ALA A 80 -3.23 -4.74 13.07
CA ALA A 80 -3.98 -4.02 14.10
C ALA A 80 -5.49 -4.31 14.02
N HIS A 81 -6.03 -4.37 12.80
CA HIS A 81 -7.43 -4.68 12.58
C HIS A 81 -7.75 -6.12 13.01
N ASP A 82 -6.91 -7.09 12.65
CA ASP A 82 -7.10 -8.49 13.07
C ASP A 82 -7.07 -8.65 14.59
N GLU A 83 -6.14 -7.97 15.27
CA GLU A 83 -6.04 -7.95 16.73
C GLU A 83 -7.31 -7.37 17.37
N MET A 84 -7.83 -6.27 16.83
CA MET A 84 -9.09 -5.66 17.28
C MET A 84 -10.28 -6.61 17.09
N MET A 85 -10.39 -7.26 15.93
CA MET A 85 -11.43 -8.23 15.67
C MET A 85 -11.34 -9.45 16.61
N ALA A 86 -10.13 -9.96 16.86
CA ALA A 86 -9.91 -11.08 17.78
C ALA A 86 -10.24 -10.73 19.25
N ALA A 87 -10.11 -9.47 19.64
CA ALA A 87 -10.42 -8.99 20.99
C ALA A 87 -11.92 -8.74 21.24
N GLY A 88 -12.81 -9.09 20.30
CA GLY A 88 -14.26 -8.86 20.41
C GLY A 88 -14.78 -7.74 19.53
N GLY A 89 -13.99 -7.29 18.55
CA GLY A 89 -14.42 -6.31 17.58
C GLY A 89 -14.51 -4.88 18.13
N PRO A 90 -15.08 -3.96 17.34
CA PRO A 90 -15.11 -2.54 17.68
C PRO A 90 -15.95 -2.21 18.92
N ASP A 91 -16.83 -3.13 19.34
CA ASP A 91 -17.63 -3.00 20.55
C ASP A 91 -16.77 -3.13 21.82
N ASN A 92 -15.60 -3.79 21.74
CA ASN A 92 -14.62 -3.74 22.82
C ASN A 92 -13.88 -2.39 22.75
N SER A 93 -14.34 -1.43 23.55
CA SER A 93 -13.80 -0.06 23.54
C SER A 93 -12.29 0.02 23.77
N ARG A 94 -11.71 -0.89 24.56
CA ARG A 94 -10.26 -0.94 24.77
C ARG A 94 -9.55 -1.35 23.49
N ALA A 95 -10.01 -2.43 22.85
CA ALA A 95 -9.43 -2.92 21.60
C ALA A 95 -9.53 -1.88 20.47
N TYR A 96 -10.67 -1.18 20.39
CA TYR A 96 -10.86 -0.12 19.41
C TYR A 96 -9.91 1.07 19.62
N VAL A 97 -9.70 1.53 20.86
CA VAL A 97 -8.76 2.62 21.17
C VAL A 97 -7.31 2.22 20.87
N GLU A 98 -6.91 1.00 21.20
CA GLU A 98 -5.57 0.48 20.89
C GLU A 98 -5.34 0.42 19.37
N TYR A 99 -6.34 -0.04 18.60
CA TYR A 99 -6.35 0.01 17.14
C TYR A 99 -6.22 1.43 16.58
N GLU A 100 -7.03 2.39 17.05
CA GLU A 100 -6.97 3.78 16.58
C GLU A 100 -5.63 4.45 16.87
N ALA A 101 -5.05 4.21 18.05
CA ALA A 101 -3.73 4.73 18.40
C ALA A 101 -2.64 4.15 17.48
N MET A 102 -2.69 2.85 17.21
CA MET A 102 -1.72 2.18 16.33
C MET A 102 -1.86 2.67 14.89
N THR A 103 -3.08 2.73 14.35
CA THR A 103 -3.31 3.20 12.98
C THR A 103 -2.87 4.64 12.78
N ARG A 104 -3.18 5.55 13.72
CA ARG A 104 -2.72 6.95 13.66
C ARG A 104 -1.20 7.06 13.62
N ARG A 105 -0.50 6.35 14.52
CA ARG A 105 0.96 6.34 14.55
C ARG A 105 1.56 5.86 13.22
N HIS A 106 0.97 4.84 12.59
CA HIS A 106 1.46 4.35 11.30
C HIS A 106 1.10 5.27 10.13
N GLN A 107 -0.04 5.97 10.16
CA GLN A 107 -0.36 7.00 9.17
C GLN A 107 0.64 8.15 9.18
N GLU A 108 1.17 8.51 10.36
CA GLU A 108 2.22 9.54 10.47
C GLU A 108 3.54 9.13 9.77
N LEU A 109 3.73 7.84 9.51
CA LEU A 109 4.88 7.31 8.77
C LEU A 109 4.68 7.34 7.25
N LEU A 110 3.47 7.64 6.76
CA LEU A 110 3.26 7.77 5.32
C LEU A 110 4.01 9.01 4.79
N PRO A 111 4.65 8.90 3.61
CA PRO A 111 5.33 10.04 3.02
C PRO A 111 4.32 11.15 2.74
N LYS A 112 4.58 12.36 3.23
CA LYS A 112 3.65 13.50 3.11
C LYS A 112 3.68 14.15 1.73
N ASP A 113 4.80 13.99 1.03
CA ASP A 113 4.99 14.54 -0.32
C ASP A 113 4.96 13.40 -1.35
N PRO A 114 4.25 13.58 -2.48
CA PRO A 114 4.32 12.63 -3.57
C PRO A 114 5.75 12.60 -4.13
N PRO A 115 6.24 11.42 -4.56
CA PRO A 115 7.52 11.33 -5.26
C PRO A 115 7.40 12.20 -6.51
N GLY A 116 8.04 13.37 -6.51
CA GLY A 116 7.92 14.36 -7.60
C GLY A 116 7.75 15.82 -7.17
N LEU A 117 7.35 16.11 -5.93
CA LEU A 117 7.18 17.50 -5.48
C LEU A 117 8.49 18.13 -5.00
N THR A 118 9.56 18.05 -5.81
CA THR A 118 10.66 19.00 -5.68
C THR A 118 10.27 20.23 -6.49
N ILE A 119 9.78 21.28 -5.82
CA ILE A 119 9.49 22.56 -6.45
C ILE A 119 10.83 23.16 -6.90
N THR A 120 11.25 22.85 -8.13
CA THR A 120 12.33 23.56 -8.79
C THR A 120 11.76 24.89 -9.27
N PHE A 121 11.87 25.93 -8.43
CA PHE A 121 11.81 27.30 -8.94
C PHE A 121 12.98 27.47 -9.92
N LEU A 122 12.70 27.35 -11.22
CA LEU A 122 13.61 27.84 -12.26
C LEU A 122 13.59 29.38 -12.19
N PRO A 123 14.70 30.07 -11.87
CA PRO A 123 14.77 31.49 -12.13
C PRO A 123 14.74 31.73 -13.65
N LYS A 124 13.96 32.74 -14.05
CA LYS A 124 13.87 33.21 -15.43
C LYS A 124 15.20 33.79 -15.92
#